data_AF-A0A087TTN2-F1
#
_entry.id   AF-A0A087TTN2-F1
#
_cell.length_a   1.000
_cell.length_b   1.000
_cell.length_c   1.000
_cell.angle_alpha   90.00
_cell.angle_beta   90.00
_cell.angle_gamma   90.00
#
_symmetry.space_group_name_H-M   'P 1'
#
loop_
_entity.id
_entity.type
_entity.pdbx_description
1 polymer ?
#
loop_
_entity_poly.entity_id
_entity_poly.type
_entity_poly.pdbx_seq_one_letter_code
_entity_poly.pdbx_strand_id
1 'polypeptide(L)'
;MQYFFVFLLLTFLVCSSPVLMICNHECRDDECCYGTGYMGGCKRLATKGDFCERKNKANDYRQYCPCQDGLFCNVIGRCQAYE
;
A
#
# COMPACT_ATOMS: atom_id res chain seq x y z
N MET A 1 23.85 39.52 9.07
CA MET A 1 22.81 38.91 9.94
C MET A 1 21.49 38.63 9.22
N GLN A 2 21.03 39.49 8.28
CA GLN A 2 19.77 39.31 7.53
C GLN A 2 19.65 37.96 6.78
N TYR A 3 20.73 37.54 6.11
CA TYR A 3 20.73 36.35 5.24
C TYR A 3 20.68 35.02 6.00
N PHE A 4 21.05 35.01 7.28
CA PHE A 4 21.08 33.79 8.09
C PHE A 4 19.66 33.25 8.35
N PHE A 5 18.70 34.16 8.60
CA PHE A 5 17.29 33.82 8.73
C PHE A 5 16.67 33.31 7.42
N VAL A 6 17.10 33.86 6.29
CA VAL A 6 16.63 33.44 4.96
C VAL A 6 17.11 32.02 4.63
N PHE A 7 18.37 31.71 4.94
CA PHE A 7 18.91 30.36 4.79
C PHE A 7 18.21 29.34 5.70
N LEU A 8 17.87 29.72 6.93
CA LEU A 8 17.10 28.88 7.86
C LEU A 8 15.67 28.60 7.38
N LEU A 9 15.00 29.57 6.78
CA LEU A 9 13.65 29.37 6.22
C LEU A 9 13.66 28.49 4.97
N LEU A 10 14.67 28.64 4.10
CA LEU A 10 14.83 27.81 2.91
C LEU A 10 15.15 26.35 3.24
N THR A 11 15.93 26.08 4.29
CA THR A 11 16.23 24.70 4.71
C THR A 11 15.04 24.00 5.35
N PHE A 12 14.19 24.72 6.08
CA PHE A 12 12.94 24.18 6.63
C PHE A 12 11.92 23.82 5.52
N LEU A 13 11.83 24.61 4.45
CA LEU A 13 10.97 24.36 3.30
C LEU A 13 11.37 23.13 2.47
N VAL A 14 12.65 22.75 2.47
CA VAL A 14 13.14 21.56 1.75
C VAL A 14 13.00 20.28 2.60
N CYS A 15 12.94 20.39 3.93
CA CYS A 15 12.80 19.24 4.84
C CYS A 15 11.35 18.79 5.09
N SER A 16 10.34 19.52 4.61
CA SER A 16 8.95 19.05 4.64
C SER A 16 8.69 18.04 3.51
N SER A 17 9.49 16.98 3.45
CA SER A 17 9.12 15.79 2.69
C SER A 17 7.96 15.13 3.44
N PRO A 18 6.77 14.95 2.85
CA PRO A 18 5.81 14.05 3.45
C PRO A 18 6.50 12.69 3.58
N VAL A 19 6.66 12.25 4.82
CA VAL A 19 7.15 10.92 5.19
C VAL A 19 6.57 9.93 4.19
N LEU A 20 7.44 9.19 3.49
CA LEU A 20 7.06 8.07 2.65
C LEU A 20 6.07 7.22 3.46
N MET A 21 4.77 7.35 3.17
CA MET A 21 3.77 6.62 3.93
C MET A 21 3.81 5.20 3.42
N ILE A 22 4.53 4.39 4.17
CA ILE A 22 4.79 2.95 4.02
C ILE A 22 3.50 2.14 4.30
N CYS A 23 2.36 2.66 3.83
CA CYS A 23 0.97 2.38 4.20
C CYS A 23 0.57 2.79 5.62
N ASN A 24 0.02 3.99 5.73
CA ASN A 24 -0.65 4.54 6.92
C ASN A 24 -1.99 5.24 6.56
N HIS A 25 -2.50 5.04 5.34
CA HIS A 25 -3.77 5.60 4.86
C HIS A 25 -4.52 4.57 4.02
N GLU A 26 -5.84 4.72 4.03
CA GLU A 26 -6.83 3.96 3.25
C GLU A 26 -6.44 3.94 1.77
N CYS A 27 -5.86 2.83 1.31
CA CYS A 27 -5.95 2.49 -0.11
C CYS A 27 -7.43 2.47 -0.49
N ARG A 28 -7.74 2.72 -1.77
CA ARG A 28 -9.13 2.67 -2.25
C ARG A 28 -9.74 1.31 -1.94
N ASP A 29 -11.07 1.22 -1.89
CA ASP A 29 -11.78 -0.04 -1.59
C ASP A 29 -11.42 -1.19 -2.55
N ASP A 30 -10.97 -0.85 -3.77
CA ASP A 30 -10.52 -1.79 -4.80
C ASP A 30 -9.00 -2.04 -4.79
N GLU A 31 -8.30 -1.64 -3.73
CA GLU A 31 -6.85 -1.71 -3.58
C GLU A 31 -6.45 -2.26 -2.20
N CYS A 32 -5.25 -2.83 -2.13
CA CYS A 32 -4.62 -3.30 -0.91
C CYS A 32 -3.26 -2.66 -0.72
N CYS A 33 -2.79 -2.56 0.53
CA CYS A 33 -1.40 -2.26 0.76
C CYS A 33 -0.53 -3.50 0.49
N TYR A 34 0.42 -3.34 -0.43
CA TYR A 34 1.29 -4.40 -0.87
C TYR A 34 2.77 -3.98 -0.73
N GLY A 35 3.59 -4.86 -0.15
CA GLY A 35 5.04 -4.71 -0.04
C GLY A 35 5.52 -4.44 1.38
N THR A 36 6.83 -4.32 1.57
CA THR A 36 7.46 -4.09 2.90
C THR A 36 8.32 -2.84 2.89
N GLY A 37 8.23 -2.01 3.93
CA GLY A 37 9.09 -0.84 4.08
C GLY A 37 8.92 0.16 2.93
N TYR A 38 10.03 0.71 2.43
CA TYR A 38 10.03 1.70 1.33
C TYR A 38 9.54 1.17 -0.03
N MET A 39 9.32 -0.14 -0.15
CA MET A 39 8.74 -0.77 -1.35
C MET A 39 7.22 -1.01 -1.23
N GLY A 40 6.61 -0.59 -0.11
CA GLY A 40 5.17 -0.67 0.11
C GLY A 40 4.39 0.36 -0.70
N GLY A 41 3.25 -0.03 -1.26
CA GLY A 41 2.33 0.85 -1.97
C GLY A 41 0.94 0.24 -2.17
N CYS A 42 -0.02 1.05 -2.62
CA CYS A 42 -1.35 0.55 -2.96
C CYS A 42 -1.32 -0.19 -4.30
N LYS A 43 -1.91 -1.38 -4.33
CA LYS A 43 -2.04 -2.22 -5.53
C LYS A 43 -3.47 -2.72 -5.64
N ARG A 44 -3.95 -2.91 -6.86
CA ARG A 44 -5.31 -3.45 -7.10
C ARG A 44 -5.50 -4.82 -6.47
N LEU A 45 -6.72 -5.06 -6.00
CA LEU A 45 -7.16 -6.40 -5.58
C LEU A 45 -6.97 -7.42 -6.71
N ALA A 46 -6.66 -8.66 -6.33
CA ALA A 46 -6.39 -9.73 -7.27
C ALA A 46 -7.68 -10.18 -7.98
N THR A 47 -7.60 -10.38 -9.30
CA THR A 47 -8.72 -10.79 -10.14
C THR A 47 -8.75 -12.31 -10.33
N LYS A 48 -9.76 -12.84 -11.02
CA LYS A 48 -9.93 -14.29 -11.20
C LYS A 48 -8.69 -14.93 -11.83
N GLY A 49 -8.13 -15.92 -11.15
CA GLY A 49 -6.93 -16.63 -11.58
C GLY A 49 -5.61 -15.95 -11.18
N ASP A 50 -5.62 -14.75 -10.59
CA ASP A 50 -4.40 -14.13 -10.07
C ASP A 50 -3.92 -14.83 -8.81
N PHE A 51 -2.62 -14.66 -8.52
CA PHE A 51 -2.05 -15.03 -7.22
C PHE A 51 -2.60 -14.11 -6.14
N CYS A 52 -2.85 -14.68 -4.95
CA CYS A 52 -3.45 -13.96 -3.84
C CYS A 52 -2.90 -14.39 -2.49
N GLU A 53 -3.07 -13.49 -1.52
CA GLU A 53 -2.98 -13.81 -0.10
C GLU A 53 -4.39 -13.82 0.53
N ARG A 54 -4.55 -14.54 1.64
CA ARG A 54 -5.80 -14.52 2.39
C ARG A 54 -5.98 -13.16 3.06
N LYS A 55 -7.20 -12.60 2.99
CA LYS A 55 -7.56 -11.33 3.64
C LYS A 55 -7.16 -11.37 5.13
N ASN A 56 -6.40 -10.38 5.58
CA ASN A 56 -5.99 -10.23 6.98
C ASN A 56 -6.55 -8.93 7.59
N LYS A 57 -6.65 -8.88 8.92
CA LYS A 57 -7.24 -7.73 9.63
C LYS A 57 -6.41 -6.44 9.56
N ALA A 58 -5.13 -6.54 9.21
CA ALA A 58 -4.22 -5.42 9.16
C ALA A 58 -4.16 -4.75 7.77
N ASN A 59 -4.78 -5.35 6.74
CA ASN A 59 -4.69 -4.93 5.35
C ASN A 59 -3.24 -4.80 4.84
N ASP A 60 -2.32 -5.60 5.39
CA ASP A 60 -0.88 -5.56 5.11
C ASP A 60 -0.46 -6.85 4.41
N TYR A 61 -0.11 -6.77 3.13
CA TYR A 61 0.22 -7.93 2.29
C TYR A 61 1.65 -7.86 1.77
N ARG A 62 2.38 -8.97 1.86
CA ARG A 62 3.82 -9.00 1.53
C ARG A 62 4.13 -9.38 0.09
N GLN A 63 3.33 -10.28 -0.48
CA GLN A 63 3.55 -10.93 -1.78
C GLN A 63 2.41 -10.68 -2.79
N TYR A 64 1.16 -10.73 -2.36
CA TYR A 64 0.01 -10.51 -3.25
C TYR A 64 -1.18 -9.89 -2.52
N CYS A 65 -1.93 -9.04 -3.23
CA CYS A 65 -3.19 -8.54 -2.71
C CYS A 65 -4.23 -9.66 -2.56
N PRO A 66 -5.21 -9.49 -1.67
CA PRO A 66 -6.34 -10.40 -1.58
C PRO A 66 -7.22 -10.26 -2.83
N CYS A 67 -8.09 -11.24 -3.03
CA CYS A 67 -9.02 -11.24 -4.15
C CYS A 67 -10.07 -10.14 -4.03
N GLN A 68 -10.50 -9.62 -5.18
CA GLN A 68 -11.67 -8.75 -5.29
C GLN A 68 -12.93 -9.45 -4.77
N ASP A 69 -13.97 -8.66 -4.50
CA ASP A 69 -15.23 -9.18 -3.99
C ASP A 69 -15.87 -10.20 -4.95
N GLY A 70 -16.59 -11.16 -4.37
CA GLY A 70 -17.13 -12.31 -5.12
C GLY A 70 -16.09 -13.39 -5.44
N LEU A 71 -14.83 -13.22 -5.04
CA LEU A 71 -13.79 -14.26 -5.12
C LEU A 71 -13.22 -14.59 -3.73
N PHE A 72 -12.71 -15.80 -3.58
CA PHE A 72 -11.88 -16.21 -2.46
C PHE A 72 -10.49 -16.65 -2.92
N CYS A 73 -9.52 -16.51 -2.02
CA CYS A 73 -8.18 -17.05 -2.24
C CYS A 73 -8.17 -18.53 -1.85
N ASN A 74 -8.07 -19.41 -2.85
CA ASN A 74 -8.12 -20.86 -2.64
C ASN A 74 -6.82 -21.41 -2.01
N VAL A 75 -6.78 -22.73 -1.77
CA VAL A 75 -5.65 -23.39 -1.09
C VAL A 75 -4.34 -23.35 -1.88
N ILE A 76 -4.38 -23.13 -3.20
CA ILE A 76 -3.20 -22.97 -4.04
C ILE A 76 -2.79 -21.50 -4.22
N GLY A 77 -3.41 -20.58 -3.48
CA GLY A 77 -3.08 -19.15 -3.53
C GLY A 77 -3.56 -18.48 -4.83
N ARG A 78 -4.71 -18.92 -5.38
CA ARG A 78 -5.33 -18.34 -6.57
C ARG A 78 -6.74 -17.86 -6.31
N CYS A 79 -7.14 -16.76 -6.94
CA CYS A 79 -8.49 -16.26 -6.82
C CYS A 79 -9.50 -17.08 -7.64
N GLN A 80 -10.54 -17.56 -6.96
CA GLN A 80 -11.62 -18.37 -7.54
C GLN A 80 -12.98 -17.81 -7.09
N ALA A 81 -14.01 -17.96 -7.93
CA ALA A 81 -15.37 -17.55 -7.59
C ALA A 81 -15.97 -18.46 -6.50
N TYR A 82 -16.81 -17.89 -5.63
CA TYR A 82 -17.68 -18.69 -4.78
C TYR A 82 -18.66 -19.46 -5.69
N GLU A 83 -18.74 -20.77 -5.49
CA GLU A 83 -19.70 -21.64 -6.20
C GLU A 83 -21.13 -21.44 -5.69
#